data_AF-A0A4Y2GK45-F1
#
_entry.id   AF-A0A4Y2GK45-F1
#
_cell.length_a   1.000
_cell.length_b   1.000
_cell.length_c   1.000
_cell.angle_alpha   90.00
_cell.angle_beta   90.00
_cell.angle_gamma   90.00
#
_symmetry.space_group_name_H-M   'P 1'
#
loop_
_entity.id
_entity.type
_entity.pdbx_description
1 polymer ?
#
loop_
_entity_poly.entity_id
_entity_poly.type
_entity_poly.pdbx_seq_one_letter_code
_entity_poly.pdbx_strand_id
1 'polypeptide(L)'
;MVRKQVRQFTDRRANVHDEAWSGRPSVVNDGLVAKVNEKIRENRRFTIRMLCDEFPQISKTVLDEIVTNRLNYCKLCSRWVLKMLTDVHKARRLGSALTFLTRYSEESNEFLKKIVTGDETWVCHITPE
;
A
#
# COMPACT_ATOMS: atom_id res chain seq x y z
N MET A 1 46.78 -12.01 7.45
CA MET A 1 45.54 -11.51 8.07
C MET A 1 45.82 -10.70 9.33
N VAL A 2 46.43 -11.30 10.36
CA VAL A 2 46.75 -10.65 11.66
C VAL A 2 47.58 -9.36 11.52
N ARG A 3 48.65 -9.35 10.70
CA ARG A 3 49.49 -8.14 10.49
C ARG A 3 48.73 -6.95 9.90
N LYS A 4 47.69 -7.20 9.08
CA LYS A 4 46.85 -6.17 8.47
C LYS A 4 45.91 -5.55 9.50
N GLN A 5 45.32 -6.39 10.36
CA GLN A 5 44.48 -5.92 11.47
C GLN A 5 45.29 -5.12 12.49
N VAL A 6 46.46 -5.62 12.91
CA VAL A 6 47.33 -4.88 13.85
C VAL A 6 47.65 -3.49 13.32
N ARG A 7 48.00 -3.36 12.04
CA ARG A 7 48.25 -2.05 11.41
C ARG A 7 47.00 -1.14 11.40
N GLN A 8 45.83 -1.68 11.06
CA GLN A 8 44.56 -0.92 11.06
C GLN A 8 44.17 -0.43 12.47
N PHE A 9 44.39 -1.24 13.51
CA PHE A 9 44.13 -0.84 14.90
C PHE A 9 45.16 0.18 15.40
N THR A 10 46.44 0.07 15.00
CA THR A 10 47.45 1.10 15.28
C THR A 10 47.08 2.44 14.62
N ASP A 11 46.46 2.40 13.44
CA ASP A 11 45.91 3.56 12.73
C ASP A 11 44.56 4.06 13.31
N ARG A 12 44.24 3.72 14.57
CA ARG A 12 43.04 4.13 15.35
C ARG A 12 41.69 3.70 14.77
N ARG A 13 41.66 2.75 13.84
CA ARG A 13 40.40 2.15 13.40
C ARG A 13 39.87 1.22 14.49
N ALA A 14 38.86 1.66 15.24
CA ALA A 14 38.23 0.88 16.30
C ALA A 14 37.12 -0.06 15.81
N ASN A 15 36.68 0.08 14.55
CA ASN A 15 35.60 -0.74 14.01
C ASN A 15 36.13 -2.11 13.57
N VAL A 16 35.62 -3.16 14.24
CA VAL A 16 35.95 -4.57 14.01
C VAL A 16 35.15 -5.18 12.85
N HIS A 17 34.09 -4.50 12.40
CA HIS A 17 33.28 -4.97 11.28
C HIS A 17 33.95 -4.71 9.94
N ASP A 18 33.76 -5.65 9.01
CA ASP A 18 34.20 -5.50 7.63
C ASP A 18 33.56 -4.27 7.00
N GLU A 19 34.32 -3.61 6.11
CA GLU A 19 33.78 -2.54 5.28
C GLU A 19 32.69 -3.07 4.37
N ALA A 20 31.79 -2.21 3.90
CA ALA A 20 30.78 -2.60 2.93
C ALA A 20 31.45 -3.24 1.71
N TRP A 21 31.24 -4.54 1.52
CA TRP A 21 31.78 -5.25 0.38
C TRP A 21 31.05 -4.77 -0.88
N SER A 22 31.79 -4.50 -1.96
CA SER A 22 31.23 -4.35 -3.29
C SER A 22 30.71 -5.72 -3.74
N GLY A 23 29.50 -6.07 -3.32
CA GLY A 23 28.87 -7.34 -3.67
C GLY A 23 28.66 -7.50 -5.18
N ARG A 24 28.03 -8.61 -5.57
CA ARG A 24 27.63 -8.83 -6.97
C ARG A 24 26.76 -7.66 -7.45
N PRO A 25 26.99 -7.11 -8.65
CA PRO A 25 26.10 -6.09 -9.21
C PRO A 25 24.67 -6.60 -9.20
N SER A 26 23.78 -5.83 -8.56
CA SER A 26 22.36 -6.15 -8.54
C SER A 26 21.83 -6.08 -9.97
N VAL A 27 21.06 -7.09 -10.38
CA VAL A 27 20.28 -7.05 -11.64
C VAL A 27 19.20 -5.95 -11.55
N VAL A 28 18.86 -5.54 -10.33
CA VAL A 28 17.92 -4.45 -10.04
C VAL A 28 18.65 -3.11 -10.18
N ASN A 29 18.41 -2.44 -11.29
CA ASN A 29 18.78 -1.03 -11.53
C ASN A 29 17.63 -0.10 -11.10
N ASP A 30 17.95 1.10 -10.63
CA ASP A 30 16.95 2.14 -10.27
C ASP A 30 16.00 2.46 -11.43
N GLY A 31 16.51 2.46 -12.67
CA GLY A 31 15.68 2.66 -13.86
C GLY A 31 14.65 1.54 -14.08
N LEU A 32 14.95 0.31 -13.66
CA LEU A 32 14.00 -0.79 -13.70
C LEU A 32 12.95 -0.65 -12.59
N VAL A 33 13.37 -0.31 -11.38
CA VAL A 33 12.47 -0.07 -10.24
C VAL A 33 11.45 1.00 -10.58
N ALA A 34 11.89 2.09 -11.23
CA ALA A 34 11.01 3.16 -11.69
C ALA A 34 9.96 2.67 -12.70
N LYS A 35 10.35 1.86 -13.70
CA LYS A 35 9.42 1.30 -14.70
C LYS A 35 8.39 0.35 -14.09
N VAL A 36 8.83 -0.51 -13.17
CA VAL A 36 7.91 -1.42 -12.44
C VAL A 36 6.91 -0.60 -11.61
N ASN A 37 7.38 0.47 -10.95
CA ASN A 37 6.52 1.35 -10.16
C ASN A 37 5.49 2.08 -11.04
N GLU A 38 5.90 2.61 -12.20
CA GLU A 38 5.01 3.26 -13.15
C GLU A 38 3.87 2.33 -13.56
N LYS A 39 4.18 1.08 -13.92
CA LYS A 39 3.19 0.07 -14.29
C LYS A 39 2.19 -0.25 -13.18
N ILE A 40 2.66 -0.35 -11.93
CA ILE A 40 1.79 -0.55 -10.77
C ILE A 40 0.90 0.67 -10.53
N ARG A 41 1.38 1.88 -10.79
CA ARG A 41 0.61 3.12 -10.62
C ARG A 41 -0.47 3.30 -11.69
N GLU A 42 -0.21 2.88 -12.93
CA GLU A 42 -1.20 2.85 -14.01
C GLU A 42 -2.38 1.95 -13.66
N ASN A 43 -2.11 0.75 -13.11
CA ASN A 43 -3.14 -0.17 -12.66
C ASN A 43 -2.80 -0.79 -11.31
N ARG A 44 -3.39 -0.25 -10.24
CA ARG A 44 -3.17 -0.69 -8.86
C ARG A 44 -3.64 -2.13 -8.56
N ARG A 45 -4.37 -2.77 -9.49
CA ARG A 45 -4.80 -4.18 -9.38
C ARG A 45 -3.85 -5.14 -10.09
N PHE A 46 -2.63 -4.69 -10.38
CA PHE A 46 -1.62 -5.51 -11.03
C PHE A 46 -1.28 -6.78 -10.22
N THR A 47 -1.01 -7.87 -10.94
CA THR A 47 -0.52 -9.10 -10.33
C THR A 47 0.95 -9.31 -10.69
N ILE A 48 1.69 -10.04 -9.85
CA ILE A 48 3.08 -10.42 -10.14
C ILE A 48 3.19 -11.17 -11.48
N ARG A 49 2.17 -11.95 -11.87
CA ARG A 49 2.15 -12.64 -13.16
C ARG A 49 2.11 -11.67 -14.34
N MET A 50 1.25 -10.66 -14.27
CA MET A 50 1.21 -9.59 -15.28
C MET A 50 2.54 -8.84 -15.37
N LEU A 51 3.27 -8.66 -14.25
CA LEU A 51 4.62 -8.07 -14.30
C LEU A 51 5.61 -8.98 -15.01
N CYS A 52 5.50 -10.30 -14.85
CA CYS A 52 6.35 -11.23 -15.57
C CYS A 52 6.08 -11.17 -17.08
N ASP A 53 4.82 -11.01 -17.47
CA ASP A 53 4.42 -10.89 -18.89
C ASP A 53 4.94 -9.58 -19.52
N GLU A 54 4.93 -8.47 -18.75
CA GLU A 54 5.46 -7.17 -19.19
C GLU A 54 7.00 -7.10 -19.18
N PHE A 55 7.65 -7.84 -18.27
CA PHE A 55 9.09 -7.86 -18.10
C PHE A 55 9.65 -9.29 -18.23
N PRO A 56 9.57 -9.93 -19.42
CA PRO A 56 9.94 -11.33 -19.60
C PRO A 56 11.44 -11.60 -19.35
N GLN A 57 12.28 -10.59 -19.48
CA GLN A 57 13.72 -10.65 -19.19
C GLN A 57 14.05 -10.69 -17.69
N ILE A 58 13.05 -10.57 -16.81
CA ILE A 58 13.23 -10.46 -15.37
C ILE A 58 12.54 -11.64 -14.70
N SER A 59 13.28 -12.34 -13.83
CA SER A 59 12.70 -13.44 -13.07
C SER A 59 11.62 -12.93 -12.10
N LYS A 60 10.60 -13.76 -11.90
CA LYS A 60 9.49 -13.49 -10.96
C LYS A 60 9.96 -13.10 -9.55
N THR A 61 10.99 -13.75 -9.03
CA THR A 61 11.53 -13.50 -7.68
C THR A 61 12.11 -12.10 -7.55
N VAL A 62 12.83 -11.64 -8.57
CA VAL A 62 13.38 -10.27 -8.62
C VAL A 62 12.25 -9.23 -8.69
N LEU A 63 11.20 -9.49 -9.47
CA LEU A 63 10.03 -8.62 -9.50
C LEU A 63 9.34 -8.55 -8.14
N ASP A 64 9.20 -9.68 -7.44
CA ASP A 64 8.61 -9.74 -6.10
C ASP A 64 9.47 -8.98 -5.07
N GLU A 65 10.80 -9.08 -5.16
CA GLU A 65 11.74 -8.30 -4.33
C GLU A 65 11.61 -6.79 -4.60
N ILE A 66 11.50 -6.39 -5.87
CA ILE A 66 11.30 -4.98 -6.23
C ILE A 66 10.00 -4.45 -5.64
N VAL A 67 8.90 -5.17 -5.81
CA VAL A 67 7.58 -4.76 -5.32
C VAL A 67 7.55 -4.67 -3.79
N THR A 68 8.04 -5.71 -3.11
CA THR A 68 7.90 -5.84 -1.65
C THR A 68 9.01 -5.10 -0.89
N ASN A 69 10.27 -5.23 -1.30
CA ASN A 69 11.40 -4.72 -0.52
C ASN A 69 11.87 -3.34 -0.99
N ARG A 70 11.85 -3.06 -2.30
CA ARG A 70 12.33 -1.77 -2.85
C ARG A 70 11.24 -0.72 -2.87
N LEU A 71 10.04 -1.08 -3.33
CA LEU A 71 8.88 -0.18 -3.41
C LEU A 71 8.01 -0.22 -2.15
N ASN A 72 8.19 -1.21 -1.28
CA ASN A 72 7.43 -1.39 -0.05
C ASN A 72 5.91 -1.49 -0.27
N TYR A 73 5.51 -2.11 -1.39
CA TYR A 73 4.11 -2.40 -1.68
C TYR A 73 3.67 -3.71 -1.02
N CYS A 74 2.41 -3.73 -0.58
CA CYS A 74 1.77 -4.90 -0.03
C CYS A 74 0.49 -5.25 -0.79
N LYS A 75 0.18 -6.54 -0.87
CA LYS A 75 -1.07 -7.02 -1.46
C LYS A 75 -2.22 -6.78 -0.48
N LEU A 76 -3.25 -6.08 -0.95
CA LEU A 76 -4.48 -5.87 -0.20
C LEU A 76 -5.66 -6.53 -0.90
N CYS A 77 -6.63 -7.02 -0.11
CA CYS A 77 -7.90 -7.49 -0.63
C CYS A 77 -8.79 -6.30 -1.00
N SER A 78 -9.49 -6.41 -2.13
CA SER A 78 -10.50 -5.42 -2.50
C SER A 78 -11.66 -5.42 -1.50
N ARG A 79 -12.16 -4.24 -1.16
CA ARG A 79 -13.35 -4.10 -0.31
C ARG A 79 -14.60 -4.14 -1.17
N TRP A 80 -15.62 -4.86 -0.70
CA TRP A 80 -16.94 -4.86 -1.33
C TRP A 80 -17.59 -3.48 -1.18
N VAL A 81 -18.16 -2.98 -2.27
CA VAL A 81 -18.92 -1.73 -2.30
C VAL A 81 -20.36 -2.08 -2.68
N LEU A 82 -21.31 -1.72 -1.82
CA LEU A 82 -22.72 -2.12 -1.94
C LEU A 82 -23.36 -1.74 -3.28
N LYS A 83 -23.01 -0.57 -3.82
CA LYS A 83 -23.60 -0.06 -5.06
C LYS A 83 -22.60 0.79 -5.85
N MET A 84 -22.60 0.60 -7.17
CA MET A 84 -21.90 1.49 -8.09
C MET A 84 -22.65 2.81 -8.22
N LEU A 85 -22.06 3.89 -7.72
CA LEU A 85 -22.68 5.22 -7.75
C LEU A 85 -22.43 5.90 -9.10
N THR A 86 -23.50 6.46 -9.68
CA THR A 86 -23.43 7.39 -10.81
C THR A 86 -23.00 8.76 -10.31
N ASP A 87 -22.60 9.64 -11.22
CA ASP A 87 -22.16 10.99 -10.83
C ASP A 87 -23.29 11.82 -10.22
N VAL A 88 -24.53 11.61 -10.67
CA VAL A 88 -25.73 12.18 -10.04
C VAL A 88 -25.89 11.70 -8.59
N HIS A 89 -25.70 10.40 -8.33
CA HIS A 89 -25.75 9.88 -6.95
C HIS A 89 -24.64 10.48 -6.07
N LYS A 90 -23.42 10.65 -6.62
CA LYS A 90 -22.30 11.25 -5.88
C LYS A 90 -22.56 12.73 -5.57
N ALA A 91 -23.02 13.50 -6.55
CA ALA A 91 -23.34 14.91 -6.37
C ALA A 91 -24.43 15.11 -5.30
N ARG A 92 -25.50 14.32 -5.34
CA ARG A 92 -26.56 14.37 -4.32
C ARG A 92 -26.03 14.02 -2.93
N ARG A 93 -25.23 12.95 -2.80
CA ARG A 93 -24.63 12.56 -1.52
C ARG A 93 -23.69 13.63 -0.97
N LEU A 94 -22.86 14.25 -1.81
CA LEU A 94 -21.97 15.33 -1.41
C LEU A 94 -22.77 16.55 -0.95
N GLY A 95 -23.80 16.95 -1.69
CA GLY A 95 -24.68 18.06 -1.31
C GLY A 95 -25.34 17.82 0.04
N SER A 96 -25.97 16.66 0.24
CA SER A 96 -26.56 16.30 1.54
C SER A 96 -25.51 16.29 2.67
N ALA A 97 -24.36 15.64 2.46
CA ALA A 97 -23.29 15.59 3.45
C ALA A 97 -22.77 16.98 3.83
N LEU A 98 -22.64 17.89 2.85
CA LEU A 98 -22.24 19.27 3.10
C LEU A 98 -23.28 20.01 3.95
N THR A 99 -24.58 19.87 3.64
CA THR A 99 -25.64 20.45 4.46
C THR A 99 -25.60 19.94 5.91
N PHE A 100 -25.42 18.63 6.10
CA PHE A 100 -25.27 18.05 7.44
C PHE A 100 -24.02 18.58 8.16
N LEU A 101 -22.89 18.72 7.45
CA LEU A 101 -21.64 19.23 8.01
C LEU A 101 -21.74 20.70 8.43
N THR A 102 -22.31 21.55 7.57
CA THR A 102 -22.53 22.98 7.88
C THR A 102 -23.43 23.11 9.12
N ARG A 103 -24.54 22.37 9.16
CA ARG A 103 -25.44 22.42 10.31
C ARG A 103 -24.79 21.93 11.59
N TYR A 104 -23.98 20.88 11.50
CA TYR A 104 -23.16 20.42 12.63
C TYR A 104 -22.15 21.48 13.08
N SER A 105 -21.57 22.26 12.17
CA SER A 105 -20.64 23.33 12.55
C SER A 105 -21.33 24.49 13.30
N GLU A 106 -22.61 24.74 13.03
CA GLU A 106 -23.40 25.81 13.67
C GLU A 106 -24.02 25.37 15.00
N GLU A 107 -24.64 24.18 15.03
CA GLU A 107 -25.40 23.68 16.18
C GLU A 107 -24.59 22.70 17.06
N SER A 108 -23.42 22.25 16.61
CA SER A 108 -22.58 21.26 17.29
C SER A 108 -23.36 19.99 17.68
N ASN A 109 -23.05 19.41 18.84
CA ASN A 109 -23.67 18.19 19.35
C ASN A 109 -25.17 18.34 19.67
N GLU A 110 -25.70 19.55 19.83
CA GLU A 110 -27.14 19.75 20.06
C GLU A 110 -27.98 19.34 18.85
N PHE A 111 -27.43 19.48 17.64
CA PHE A 111 -28.07 18.96 16.44
C PHE A 111 -28.14 17.43 16.44
N LEU A 112 -27.04 16.75 16.79
CA LEU A 112 -26.98 15.29 16.80
C LEU A 112 -27.95 14.68 17.82
N LYS A 113 -28.15 15.33 18.98
CA LYS A 113 -29.11 14.88 20.01
C LYS A 113 -30.56 14.85 19.53
N LYS A 114 -30.89 15.60 18.47
CA LYS A 114 -32.24 15.66 17.90
C LYS A 114 -32.49 14.59 16.82
N ILE A 115 -31.47 13.84 16.42
CA ILE A 115 -31.58 12.84 15.36
C ILE A 115 -32.01 11.50 15.95
N VAL A 116 -33.09 10.94 15.42
CA VAL A 116 -33.51 9.55 15.67
C VAL A 116 -33.44 8.80 14.34
N THR A 117 -32.70 7.69 14.29
CA THR A 117 -32.56 6.86 13.07
C THR A 117 -33.16 5.48 13.29
N GLY A 118 -33.64 4.86 12.21
CA GLY A 118 -34.11 3.47 12.19
C GLY A 118 -33.78 2.84 10.84
N ASP A 119 -33.51 1.54 10.85
CA ASP A 119 -33.29 0.71 9.66
C ASP A 119 -33.78 -0.72 9.94
N GLU A 120 -34.08 -1.47 8.90
CA GLU A 120 -34.54 -2.85 8.99
C GLU A 120 -33.41 -3.80 8.58
N THR A 121 -33.13 -4.80 9.41
CA THR A 121 -32.12 -5.82 9.11
C THR A 121 -32.76 -7.20 9.10
N TRP A 122 -32.53 -7.96 8.03
CA TRP A 122 -32.99 -9.34 7.93
C TRP A 122 -32.24 -10.23 8.93
N VAL A 123 -32.99 -11.03 9.70
CA VAL A 123 -32.43 -12.04 10.60
C VAL A 123 -32.75 -13.42 10.04
N CYS A 124 -31.71 -14.21 9.77
CA CYS A 124 -31.88 -15.58 9.30
C CYS A 124 -32.24 -16.49 10.49
N HIS A 125 -33.40 -17.15 10.43
CA HIS A 125 -33.76 -18.19 11.38
C HIS A 125 -33.22 -19.53 10.91
N ILE A 126 -32.37 -20.15 11.72
CA ILE A 126 -31.90 -21.52 11.49
C ILE A 126 -33.00 -22.47 11.93
N THR A 127 -33.53 -23.25 11.00
CA THR A 127 -34.40 -24.39 11.32
C THR A 127 -33.51 -25.62 11.48
N PRO A 128 -33.39 -26.20 12.68
CA PRO A 128 -32.66 -27.46 12.84
C PRO A 128 -33.43 -28.60 12.15
N GLU A 129 -32.68 -29.49 11.49
CA GLU A 129 -33.19 -30.76 10.92
C GLU A 129 -33.64 -31.74 12.01
#